data_AF-A0AB32VAW5-F1
#
_entry.id   AF-A0AB32VAW5-F1
#
_cell.length_a   1.000
_cell.length_b   1.000
_cell.length_c   1.000
_cell.angle_alpha   90.00
_cell.angle_beta   90.00
_cell.angle_gamma   90.00
#
_symmetry.space_group_name_H-M   'P 1'
#
loop_
_entity.id
_entity.type
_entity.pdbx_description
1 polymer ?
#
loop_
_entity_poly.entity_id
_entity_poly.type
_entity_poly.pdbx_seq_one_letter_code
_entity_poly.pdbx_strand_id
1 'polypeptide(L)'
;METEEKPWSVMGEEGGERRLKKRKRNEENDPEDQKQEQGNEEEEVVARDPLDVFGRDIMVMILSNLDARSVALSLLVSRAWHGVASSDRLWSSKCEELWHGKAHIPRASQARGLSKLAAYSISVMDGKRTRIMKDDLCDHVWEFHFNKAAPEYWRNLDPYWKGTGPLMRRYFHPDGSQTADPGDKVWGGHECCYSVVTSVVGEGKIRVHYVRINRWPRMFVSRNQDWSWEMSNCLYCYTSVPDADKKGGTGPLRSPCVNISPQTFGR
;
A
#
# COMPACT_ATOMS: atom_id res chain seq x y z
N MET A 1 56.82 -26.34 0.27
CA MET A 1 56.41 -25.84 -1.06
C MET A 1 55.14 -25.03 -0.84
N GLU A 2 55.16 -23.89 -0.13
CA GLU A 2 55.90 -22.65 -0.40
C GLU A 2 55.77 -22.21 -1.86
N THR A 3 54.89 -21.23 -2.09
CA THR A 3 55.24 -19.92 -2.67
C THR A 3 54.17 -18.90 -2.25
N GLU A 4 54.60 -17.91 -1.47
CA GLU A 4 53.93 -16.63 -1.20
C GLU A 4 54.17 -15.63 -2.34
N GLU A 5 53.39 -14.54 -2.32
CA GLU A 5 53.73 -13.11 -2.58
C GLU A 5 52.61 -12.42 -3.40
N LYS A 6 51.69 -11.64 -2.82
CA LYS A 6 51.70 -10.29 -2.20
C LYS A 6 51.67 -9.09 -3.20
N PRO A 7 51.03 -7.97 -2.78
CA PRO A 7 50.43 -6.95 -3.66
C PRO A 7 51.27 -5.67 -3.78
N TRP A 8 50.95 -4.81 -4.74
CA TRP A 8 51.57 -3.49 -4.90
C TRP A 8 50.62 -2.35 -4.46
N SER A 9 51.21 -1.41 -3.71
CA SER A 9 50.67 -0.12 -3.25
C SER A 9 51.35 1.03 -4.02
N VAL A 10 50.97 2.28 -3.68
CA VAL A 10 51.61 3.61 -3.96
C VAL A 10 50.75 4.44 -4.94
N MET A 11 49.95 5.40 -4.47
CA MET A 11 50.26 6.79 -4.04
C MET A 11 50.73 7.70 -5.18
N GLY A 12 50.00 8.81 -5.37
CA GLY A 12 50.33 9.91 -6.28
C GLY A 12 49.40 11.09 -6.05
N GLU A 13 49.74 11.93 -5.07
CA GLU A 13 49.26 13.31 -4.95
C GLU A 13 50.07 14.20 -5.90
N GLU A 14 49.39 15.13 -6.58
CA GLU A 14 49.90 16.43 -7.08
C GLU A 14 48.64 17.17 -7.60
N GLY A 15 48.24 18.36 -7.13
CA GLY A 15 49.02 19.56 -6.91
C GLY A 15 48.72 20.54 -8.04
N GLY A 16 47.83 21.53 -7.83
CA GLY A 16 47.45 22.43 -8.94
C GLY A 16 46.52 23.59 -8.60
N GLU A 17 46.86 24.40 -7.60
CA GLU A 17 46.29 25.75 -7.42
C GLU A 17 46.67 26.66 -8.59
N ARG A 18 45.70 27.37 -9.20
CA ARG A 18 45.98 28.48 -10.12
C ARG A 18 45.38 29.78 -9.60
N ARG A 19 46.28 30.65 -9.12
CA ARG A 19 46.05 32.03 -8.67
C ARG A 19 45.65 32.97 -9.81
N LEU A 20 44.88 33.97 -9.39
CA LEU A 20 44.39 35.14 -10.11
C LEU A 20 45.45 35.88 -10.94
N LYS A 21 45.04 36.37 -12.12
CA LYS A 21 45.60 37.57 -12.75
C LYS A 21 44.52 38.62 -13.00
N LYS A 22 44.56 39.65 -12.17
CA LYS A 22 43.86 40.93 -12.30
C LYS A 22 44.47 41.70 -13.50
N ARG A 23 43.66 42.10 -14.48
CA ARG A 23 44.02 43.14 -15.45
C ARG A 23 42.96 44.24 -15.37
N LYS A 24 43.38 45.41 -14.88
CA LYS A 24 42.69 46.69 -15.02
C LYS A 24 42.83 47.15 -16.48
N ARG A 25 41.74 47.60 -17.09
CA ARG A 25 41.78 48.55 -18.21
C ARG A 25 40.66 49.58 -17.99
N ASN A 26 41.07 50.84 -17.87
CA ASN A 26 40.24 52.03 -17.90
C ASN A 26 40.06 52.42 -19.37
N GLU A 27 38.84 52.74 -19.79
CA GLU A 27 38.46 53.47 -21.02
C GLU A 27 37.00 53.87 -20.77
N GLU A 28 36.79 55.05 -20.19
CA GLU A 28 36.40 56.31 -20.84
C GLU A 28 34.93 56.33 -21.31
N ASN A 29 34.18 57.26 -20.72
CA ASN A 29 32.76 57.51 -20.93
C ASN A 29 32.51 58.13 -22.31
N ASP A 30 31.50 57.65 -23.01
CA ASP A 30 30.82 58.39 -24.09
C ASP A 30 29.31 58.40 -23.79
N PRO A 31 28.62 59.57 -23.74
CA PRO A 31 27.29 59.67 -23.14
C PRO A 31 26.23 59.91 -24.21
N GLU A 32 25.64 58.87 -24.80
CA GLU A 32 24.41 59.06 -25.61
C GLU A 32 23.73 57.72 -25.95
N ASP A 33 22.90 57.21 -25.03
CA ASP A 33 21.70 56.45 -25.42
C ASP A 33 20.70 56.48 -24.25
N GLN A 34 19.96 57.60 -24.13
CA GLN A 34 18.78 57.66 -23.28
C GLN A 34 17.65 56.85 -23.94
N LYS A 35 17.59 55.56 -23.63
CA LYS A 35 16.36 54.79 -23.72
C LYS A 35 15.79 54.63 -22.33
N GLN A 36 14.59 55.18 -22.17
CA GLN A 36 13.74 55.05 -20.99
C GLN A 36 13.57 53.58 -20.63
N GLU A 37 14.36 53.08 -19.69
CA GLU A 37 13.98 51.95 -18.87
C GLU A 37 12.91 52.46 -17.91
N GLN A 38 11.65 52.32 -18.32
CA GLN A 38 10.56 52.27 -17.36
C GLN A 38 10.90 51.16 -16.38
N GLY A 39 11.21 51.55 -15.14
CA GLY A 39 11.41 50.63 -14.04
C GLY A 39 10.17 49.76 -13.92
N ASN A 40 10.28 48.53 -14.41
CA ASN A 40 9.52 47.44 -13.83
C ASN A 40 10.26 47.17 -12.51
N GLU A 41 9.88 47.91 -11.46
CA GLU A 41 10.06 47.44 -10.09
C GLU A 41 9.21 46.18 -9.98
N GLU A 42 9.70 45.07 -10.54
CA GLU A 42 9.32 43.75 -10.09
C GLU A 42 9.72 43.75 -8.63
N GLU A 43 8.76 44.01 -7.74
CA GLU A 43 8.92 43.72 -6.32
C GLU A 43 9.55 42.33 -6.26
N GLU A 44 10.83 42.26 -5.93
CA GLU A 44 11.54 41.02 -5.71
C GLU A 44 10.87 40.43 -4.48
N VAL A 45 9.80 39.65 -4.69
CA VAL A 45 9.07 38.99 -3.62
C VAL A 45 10.06 38.00 -3.03
N VAL A 46 10.74 38.44 -1.96
CA VAL A 46 11.66 37.60 -1.21
C VAL A 46 10.84 36.42 -0.71
N ALA A 47 10.93 35.30 -1.41
CA ALA A 47 10.20 34.09 -1.09
C ALA A 47 10.72 33.58 0.25
N ARG A 48 9.98 33.85 1.32
CA ARG A 48 10.26 33.34 2.67
C ARG A 48 9.64 31.97 2.83
N ASP A 49 10.31 31.07 3.56
CA ASP A 49 9.76 29.74 3.85
C ASP A 49 8.42 29.92 4.59
N PRO A 50 7.30 29.40 4.05
CA PRO A 50 6.00 29.45 4.72
C PRO A 50 6.04 28.88 6.14
N LEU A 51 6.90 27.90 6.40
CA LEU A 51 7.05 27.32 7.73
C LEU A 51 7.64 28.32 8.74
N ASP A 52 8.57 29.16 8.30
CA ASP A 52 9.17 30.21 9.15
C ASP A 52 8.20 31.37 9.40
N VAL A 53 7.34 31.67 8.41
CA VAL A 53 6.36 32.77 8.49
C VAL A 53 5.15 32.39 9.32
N PHE A 54 4.55 31.22 9.06
CA PHE A 54 3.29 30.82 9.68
C PHE A 54 3.47 29.92 10.91
N GLY A 55 4.66 29.36 11.09
CA GLY A 55 4.93 28.39 12.15
C GLY A 55 4.29 27.02 11.90
N ARG A 56 4.53 26.09 12.82
CA ARG A 56 4.18 24.66 12.65
C ARG A 56 2.68 24.41 12.61
N ASP A 57 1.89 25.04 13.47
CA ASP A 57 0.47 24.72 13.62
C ASP A 57 -0.35 25.09 12.37
N ILE A 58 -0.12 26.29 11.83
CA ILE A 58 -0.74 26.73 10.58
C ILE A 58 -0.23 25.88 9.41
N MET A 59 1.05 25.53 9.40
CA MET A 59 1.60 24.65 8.37
C MET A 59 0.92 23.27 8.36
N VAL A 60 0.63 22.68 9.53
CA VAL A 60 -0.17 21.44 9.62
C VAL A 60 -1.57 21.65 9.06
N MET A 61 -2.22 22.79 9.34
CA MET A 61 -3.54 23.09 8.77
C MET A 61 -3.49 23.18 7.24
N ILE A 62 -2.48 23.85 6.68
CA ILE A 62 -2.28 23.95 5.23
C ILE A 62 -2.08 22.54 4.64
N LEU A 63 -1.13 21.77 5.17
CA LEU A 63 -0.81 20.43 4.67
C LEU A 63 -1.98 19.44 4.81
N SER A 64 -2.88 19.62 5.78
CA SER A 64 -4.05 18.76 5.96
C SER A 64 -5.04 18.80 4.78
N ASN A 65 -5.03 19.89 4.01
CA ASN A 65 -5.86 20.05 2.80
C ASN A 65 -5.24 19.39 1.56
N LEU A 66 -4.00 18.92 1.63
CA LEU A 66 -3.33 18.28 0.50
C LEU A 66 -3.65 16.78 0.41
N ASP A 67 -3.45 16.20 -0.76
CA ASP A 67 -3.51 14.75 -0.94
C ASP A 67 -2.27 14.06 -0.32
N ALA A 68 -2.39 12.76 -0.04
CA ALA A 68 -1.33 12.01 0.62
C ALA A 68 0.00 12.04 -0.16
N ARG A 69 -0.05 12.10 -1.49
CA ARG A 69 1.15 12.21 -2.33
C ARG A 69 1.86 13.54 -2.12
N SER A 70 1.15 14.66 -2.12
CA SER A 70 1.75 15.98 -1.90
C SER A 70 2.30 16.14 -0.48
N VAL A 71 1.61 15.59 0.53
CA VAL A 71 2.15 15.53 1.90
C VAL A 71 3.42 14.68 1.96
N ALA A 72 3.47 13.54 1.25
CA ALA A 72 4.68 12.72 1.18
C ALA A 72 5.85 13.46 0.51
N LEU A 73 5.60 14.22 -0.56
CA LEU A 73 6.64 15.02 -1.22
C LEU A 73 7.17 16.13 -0.31
N SER A 74 6.33 16.68 0.56
CA SER A 74 6.72 17.68 1.56
C SER A 74 7.78 17.16 2.55
N LEU A 75 7.86 15.84 2.77
CA LEU A 75 8.92 15.22 3.58
C LEU A 75 10.33 15.42 2.99
N LEU A 76 10.42 15.65 1.68
CA LEU A 76 11.69 15.73 0.94
C LEU A 76 12.23 17.16 0.81
N VAL A 77 11.47 18.17 1.26
CA VAL A 77 11.82 19.59 1.08
C VAL A 77 12.97 20.00 2.00
N SER A 78 12.83 19.79 3.30
CA SER A 78 13.85 20.13 4.30
C SER A 78 13.64 19.35 5.61
N ARG A 79 14.61 19.39 6.53
CA ARG A 79 14.46 18.76 7.85
C ARG A 79 13.31 19.35 8.67
N ALA A 80 13.08 20.66 8.54
CA ALA A 80 12.00 21.35 9.25
C ALA A 80 10.64 20.93 8.71
N TRP A 81 10.50 20.91 7.38
CA TRP A 81 9.30 20.41 6.69
C TRP A 81 9.04 18.94 6.98
N HIS A 82 10.07 18.09 6.97
CA HIS A 82 9.94 16.69 7.35
C HIS A 82 9.32 16.55 8.74
N GLY A 83 9.78 17.32 9.73
CA GLY A 83 9.24 17.27 11.10
C GLY A 83 7.74 17.59 11.18
N VAL A 84 7.22 18.47 10.31
CA VAL A 84 5.80 18.80 10.25
C VAL A 84 5.04 17.77 9.42
N ALA A 85 5.52 17.46 8.22
CA ALA A 85 4.89 16.55 7.28
C ALA A 85 4.87 15.09 7.77
N SER A 86 5.71 14.68 8.72
CA SER A 86 5.67 13.35 9.34
C SER A 86 4.70 13.25 10.52
N SER A 87 3.93 14.31 10.82
CA SER A 87 3.02 14.35 11.97
C SER A 87 1.88 13.34 11.87
N ASP A 88 1.66 12.58 12.93
CA ASP A 88 0.55 11.61 13.01
C ASP A 88 -0.83 12.27 12.88
N ARG A 89 -0.96 13.56 13.21
CA ARG A 89 -2.21 14.30 13.03
C ARG A 89 -2.61 14.41 11.55
N LEU A 90 -1.64 14.59 10.66
CA LEU A 90 -1.87 14.61 9.21
C LEU A 90 -2.20 13.20 8.70
N TRP A 91 -1.34 12.25 9.04
CA TRP A 91 -1.43 10.90 8.50
C TRP A 91 -2.57 10.07 9.08
N SER A 92 -3.13 10.42 10.23
CA SER A 92 -4.34 9.78 10.76
C SER A 92 -5.51 9.92 9.79
N SER A 93 -5.80 11.16 9.36
CA SER A 93 -6.86 11.43 8.39
C SER A 93 -6.57 10.76 7.04
N LYS A 94 -5.31 10.75 6.58
CA LYS A 94 -4.93 10.07 5.34
C LYS A 94 -5.05 8.55 5.43
N CYS A 95 -4.79 7.94 6.59
CA CYS A 95 -5.05 6.51 6.81
C CYS A 95 -6.56 6.22 6.73
N GLU A 96 -7.39 7.05 7.36
CA GLU A 96 -8.85 6.89 7.31
C GLU A 96 -9.37 7.00 5.87
N GLU A 97 -8.92 8.01 5.12
CA GLU A 97 -9.24 8.16 3.69
C GLU A 97 -8.80 6.93 2.87
N LEU A 98 -7.58 6.43 3.10
CA LEU A 98 -7.03 5.28 2.37
C LEU A 98 -7.77 3.98 2.69
N TRP A 99 -8.11 3.77 3.96
CA TRP A 99 -8.76 2.56 4.46
C TRP A 99 -10.27 2.56 4.23
N HIS A 100 -10.84 3.70 3.84
CA HIS A 100 -12.24 3.81 3.50
C HIS A 100 -12.60 2.86 2.34
N GLY A 101 -13.64 2.05 2.55
CA GLY A 101 -14.11 1.07 1.56
C GLY A 101 -13.15 -0.09 1.28
N LYS A 102 -12.08 -0.27 2.07
CA LYS A 102 -11.16 -1.40 1.90
C LYS A 102 -11.69 -2.64 2.61
N ALA A 103 -11.76 -3.76 1.90
CA ALA A 103 -12.15 -5.07 2.41
C ALA A 103 -11.21 -5.60 3.51
N HIS A 104 -9.89 -5.41 3.34
CA HIS A 104 -8.88 -5.89 4.30
C HIS A 104 -7.73 -4.90 4.49
N ILE A 105 -7.59 -4.38 5.71
CA ILE A 105 -6.50 -3.54 6.20
C ILE A 105 -5.42 -4.46 6.81
N PRO A 106 -4.14 -4.33 6.40
CA PRO A 106 -3.07 -5.21 6.88
C PRO A 106 -2.90 -5.10 8.40
N ARG A 107 -2.77 -6.25 9.09
CA ARG A 107 -2.54 -6.25 10.55
C ARG A 107 -1.28 -5.49 10.96
N ALA A 108 -0.24 -5.55 10.13
CA ALA A 108 1.01 -4.83 10.36
C ALA A 108 0.83 -3.31 10.42
N SER A 109 -0.12 -2.72 9.67
CA SER A 109 -0.41 -1.28 9.75
C SER A 109 -1.25 -0.89 10.97
N GLN A 110 -1.82 -1.88 11.67
CA GLN A 110 -2.62 -1.68 12.89
C GLN A 110 -1.84 -1.98 14.18
N ALA A 111 -0.53 -2.28 14.07
CA ALA A 111 0.32 -2.56 15.21
C ALA A 111 0.40 -1.36 16.18
N ARG A 112 0.38 -1.63 17.48
CA ARG A 112 0.50 -0.58 18.51
C ARG A 112 1.87 0.09 18.45
N GLY A 113 1.90 1.41 18.65
CA GLY A 113 3.13 2.21 18.67
C GLY A 113 3.69 2.55 17.28
N LEU A 114 3.00 2.17 16.21
CA LEU A 114 3.38 2.49 14.84
C LEU A 114 2.94 3.92 14.48
N SER A 115 3.82 4.70 13.85
CA SER A 115 3.43 6.03 13.35
C SER A 115 2.41 5.89 12.22
N LYS A 116 1.55 6.90 12.07
CA LYS A 116 0.50 6.90 11.04
C LYS A 116 1.07 6.98 9.64
N LEU A 117 2.21 7.67 9.45
CA LEU A 117 2.95 7.64 8.20
C LEU A 117 3.43 6.21 7.87
N ALA A 118 3.97 5.48 8.84
CA ALA A 118 4.40 4.10 8.63
C ALA A 118 3.20 3.19 8.35
N ALA A 119 2.08 3.38 9.06
CA ALA A 119 0.85 2.61 8.85
C ALA A 119 0.34 2.80 7.42
N TYR A 120 0.26 4.06 6.96
CA TYR A 120 -0.10 4.40 5.59
C TYR A 120 0.81 3.71 4.57
N SER A 121 2.13 3.83 4.76
CA SER A 121 3.12 3.24 3.86
C SER A 121 2.99 1.71 3.78
N ILE A 122 2.87 1.03 4.91
CA ILE A 122 2.63 -0.42 4.98
C ILE A 122 1.35 -0.77 4.24
N SER A 123 0.25 -0.04 4.45
CA SER A 123 -1.02 -0.33 3.76
C SER A 123 -0.93 -0.17 2.24
N VAL A 124 -0.25 0.88 1.75
CA VAL A 124 -0.05 1.08 0.31
C VAL A 124 0.84 0.01 -0.30
N MET A 125 1.93 -0.36 0.36
CA MET A 125 2.82 -1.42 -0.10
C MET A 125 2.10 -2.77 -0.12
N ASP A 126 1.36 -3.06 0.94
CA ASP A 126 0.59 -4.29 1.06
C ASP A 126 -0.49 -4.37 -0.03
N GLY A 127 -1.30 -3.32 -0.21
CA GLY A 127 -2.37 -3.28 -1.21
C GLY A 127 -1.92 -3.47 -2.66
N LYS A 128 -0.62 -3.29 -2.95
CA LYS A 128 -0.01 -3.55 -4.26
C LYS A 128 0.55 -4.97 -4.42
N ARG A 129 0.51 -5.80 -3.38
CA ARG A 129 0.95 -7.20 -3.45
C ARG A 129 0.08 -7.98 -4.42
N THR A 130 0.73 -8.79 -5.23
CA THR A 130 0.11 -9.80 -6.11
C THR A 130 0.32 -11.23 -5.58
N ARG A 131 1.14 -11.37 -4.53
CA ARG A 131 1.51 -12.65 -3.94
C ARG A 131 0.78 -12.85 -2.62
N ILE A 132 0.03 -13.95 -2.54
CA ILE A 132 -0.64 -14.37 -1.31
C ILE A 132 0.30 -15.24 -0.48
N MET A 133 0.26 -15.06 0.83
CA MET A 133 1.00 -15.86 1.79
C MET A 133 0.06 -16.80 2.52
N LYS A 134 0.63 -17.77 3.23
CA LYS A 134 -0.14 -18.70 4.06
C LYS A 134 -0.96 -17.97 5.12
N ASP A 135 -0.39 -16.93 5.72
CA ASP A 135 -1.05 -16.11 6.73
C ASP A 135 -2.26 -15.37 6.15
N ASP A 136 -2.17 -14.85 4.92
CA ASP A 136 -3.31 -14.22 4.23
C ASP A 136 -4.47 -15.22 4.04
N LEU A 137 -4.16 -16.49 3.73
CA LEU A 137 -5.19 -17.53 3.60
C LEU A 137 -5.89 -17.81 4.94
N CYS A 138 -5.11 -17.92 6.01
CA CYS A 138 -5.62 -18.23 7.36
C CYS A 138 -6.30 -17.04 8.04
N ASP A 139 -5.93 -15.82 7.69
CA ASP A 139 -6.46 -14.60 8.29
C ASP A 139 -7.88 -14.28 7.83
N HIS A 140 -8.32 -14.87 6.71
CA HIS A 140 -9.59 -14.58 6.09
C HIS A 140 -10.51 -15.79 6.06
N VAL A 141 -11.81 -15.50 6.16
CA VAL A 141 -12.85 -16.45 5.75
C VAL A 141 -13.03 -16.30 4.26
N TRP A 142 -13.24 -17.40 3.55
CA TRP A 142 -13.38 -17.38 2.11
C TRP A 142 -14.77 -17.86 1.71
N GLU A 143 -15.46 -17.09 0.89
CA GLU A 143 -16.63 -17.56 0.16
C GLU A 143 -16.19 -18.39 -1.02
N PHE A 144 -16.91 -19.46 -1.30
CA PHE A 144 -16.60 -20.44 -2.34
C PHE A 144 -17.83 -20.69 -3.19
N HIS A 145 -17.62 -20.72 -4.51
CA HIS A 145 -18.62 -21.17 -5.46
C HIS A 145 -17.98 -21.81 -6.69
N PHE A 146 -18.74 -22.62 -7.41
CA PHE A 146 -18.37 -23.18 -8.69
C PHE A 146 -18.63 -22.20 -9.83
N ASN A 147 -17.80 -22.28 -10.86
CA ASN A 147 -17.96 -21.55 -12.11
C ASN A 147 -18.86 -22.32 -13.08
N LYS A 148 -19.28 -21.66 -14.16
CA LYS A 148 -20.18 -22.25 -15.17
C LYS A 148 -19.62 -23.53 -15.81
N ALA A 149 -18.29 -23.64 -15.91
CA ALA A 149 -17.63 -24.81 -16.47
C ALA A 149 -17.60 -26.02 -15.53
N ALA A 150 -18.02 -25.87 -14.27
CA ALA A 150 -18.14 -27.00 -13.35
C ALA A 150 -19.25 -27.96 -13.80
N PRO A 151 -19.06 -29.29 -13.61
CA PRO A 151 -20.09 -30.28 -13.86
C PRO A 151 -21.41 -29.92 -13.18
N GLU A 152 -22.52 -30.23 -13.86
CA GLU A 152 -23.86 -29.88 -13.39
C GLU A 152 -24.17 -30.43 -12.00
N TYR A 153 -23.70 -31.64 -11.69
CA TYR A 153 -23.81 -32.23 -10.36
C TYR A 153 -23.32 -31.28 -9.25
N TRP A 154 -22.15 -30.67 -9.41
CA TRP A 154 -21.57 -29.76 -8.41
C TRP A 154 -22.31 -28.43 -8.35
N ARG A 155 -22.70 -27.88 -9.50
CA ARG A 155 -23.53 -26.65 -9.57
C ARG A 155 -24.88 -26.86 -8.89
N ASN A 156 -25.45 -28.06 -8.99
CA ASN A 156 -26.68 -28.45 -8.31
C ASN A 156 -26.51 -28.69 -6.80
N LEU A 157 -25.30 -28.58 -6.25
CA LEU A 157 -25.07 -28.56 -4.80
C LEU A 157 -24.73 -27.16 -4.28
N ASP A 158 -24.41 -26.24 -5.19
CA ASP A 158 -23.93 -24.90 -4.89
C ASP A 158 -25.10 -23.91 -4.67
N PRO A 159 -25.19 -23.27 -3.48
CA PRO A 159 -26.15 -22.21 -3.20
C PRO A 159 -26.13 -21.05 -4.21
N TYR A 160 -24.97 -20.70 -4.76
CA TYR A 160 -24.82 -19.61 -5.74
C TYR A 160 -25.67 -19.86 -6.99
N TRP A 161 -25.61 -21.07 -7.53
CA TRP A 161 -26.35 -21.45 -8.75
C TRP A 161 -27.83 -21.67 -8.50
N LYS A 162 -28.18 -22.10 -7.30
CA LYS A 162 -29.58 -22.31 -6.91
C LYS A 162 -30.29 -21.02 -6.51
N GLY A 163 -29.54 -19.97 -6.17
CA GLY A 163 -30.09 -18.78 -5.50
C GLY A 163 -30.64 -19.10 -4.11
N THR A 164 -30.21 -20.20 -3.50
CA THR A 164 -30.75 -20.70 -2.24
C THR A 164 -29.78 -20.42 -1.09
N GLY A 165 -29.78 -19.18 -0.59
CA GLY A 165 -29.10 -18.82 0.66
C GLY A 165 -27.66 -18.31 0.51
N PRO A 166 -26.92 -18.21 1.63
CA PRO A 166 -25.56 -17.67 1.65
C PRO A 166 -24.57 -18.57 0.91
N LEU A 167 -23.51 -17.96 0.39
CA LEU A 167 -22.40 -18.69 -0.24
C LEU A 167 -21.71 -19.62 0.75
N MET A 168 -21.13 -20.70 0.23
CA MET A 168 -20.40 -21.67 1.03
C MET A 168 -19.12 -21.02 1.58
N ARG A 169 -18.81 -21.23 2.87
CA ARG A 169 -17.59 -20.69 3.47
C ARG A 169 -16.52 -21.75 3.65
N ARG A 170 -15.27 -21.31 3.55
CA ARG A 170 -14.06 -22.12 3.64
C ARG A 170 -13.08 -21.44 4.58
N TYR A 171 -12.44 -22.25 5.40
CA TYR A 171 -11.52 -21.81 6.44
C TYR A 171 -10.18 -22.51 6.24
N PHE A 172 -9.10 -21.75 6.10
CA PHE A 172 -7.75 -22.28 5.93
C PHE A 172 -7.03 -22.26 7.27
N HIS A 173 -6.35 -23.35 7.61
CA HIS A 173 -5.72 -23.51 8.92
C HIS A 173 -4.20 -23.54 8.83
N PRO A 174 -3.48 -23.05 9.86
CA PRO A 174 -2.02 -23.04 9.87
C PRO A 174 -1.36 -24.41 9.75
N ASP A 175 -2.06 -25.50 10.03
CA ASP A 175 -1.57 -26.87 9.82
C ASP A 175 -1.59 -27.32 8.35
N GLY A 176 -2.16 -26.50 7.46
CA GLY A 176 -2.33 -26.82 6.04
C GLY A 176 -3.66 -27.50 5.72
N SER A 177 -4.54 -27.69 6.71
CA SER A 177 -5.90 -28.19 6.49
C SER A 177 -6.85 -27.08 6.06
N GLN A 178 -7.97 -27.48 5.45
CA GLN A 178 -9.09 -26.60 5.14
C GLN A 178 -10.35 -27.22 5.75
N THR A 179 -11.28 -26.40 6.23
CA THR A 179 -12.61 -26.84 6.67
C THR A 179 -13.72 -26.01 6.02
N ALA A 180 -14.97 -26.45 6.20
CA ALA A 180 -16.18 -25.80 5.71
C ALA A 180 -17.24 -25.71 6.81
N ASP A 181 -18.32 -24.97 6.54
CA ASP A 181 -19.45 -24.86 7.46
C ASP A 181 -20.17 -26.21 7.67
N PRO A 182 -20.73 -26.45 8.87
CA PRO A 182 -21.58 -27.62 9.12
C PRO A 182 -22.77 -27.65 8.15
N GLY A 183 -22.98 -28.78 7.48
CA GLY A 183 -24.06 -28.95 6.50
C GLY A 183 -23.70 -28.57 5.07
N ASP A 184 -22.44 -28.20 4.80
CA ASP A 184 -21.95 -28.06 3.43
C ASP A 184 -21.95 -29.42 2.70
N LYS A 185 -22.90 -29.55 1.77
CA LYS A 185 -23.11 -30.77 0.97
C LYS A 185 -22.01 -31.01 -0.07
N VAL A 186 -21.33 -29.96 -0.51
CA VAL A 186 -20.19 -30.07 -1.44
C VAL A 186 -18.97 -30.59 -0.69
N TRP A 187 -18.75 -30.10 0.53
CA TRP A 187 -17.68 -30.56 1.39
C TRP A 187 -17.86 -32.00 1.84
N GLY A 188 -19.07 -32.37 2.26
CA GLY A 188 -19.42 -33.74 2.61
C GLY A 188 -18.62 -34.34 3.77
N GLY A 189 -17.90 -33.51 4.54
CA GLY A 189 -17.04 -33.95 5.65
C GLY A 189 -15.67 -34.48 5.23
N HIS A 190 -15.27 -34.29 3.96
CA HIS A 190 -13.98 -34.76 3.48
C HIS A 190 -12.81 -33.97 4.07
N GLU A 191 -11.72 -34.66 4.39
CA GLU A 191 -10.46 -34.00 4.72
C GLU A 191 -9.88 -33.30 3.48
N CYS A 192 -9.36 -32.11 3.70
CA CYS A 192 -8.83 -31.29 2.62
C CYS A 192 -7.57 -30.56 3.10
N CYS A 193 -6.54 -30.60 2.28
CA CYS A 193 -5.28 -29.92 2.52
C CYS A 193 -5.00 -28.91 1.40
N TYR A 194 -4.35 -27.81 1.74
CA TYR A 194 -3.93 -26.80 0.78
C TYR A 194 -2.40 -26.63 0.79
N SER A 195 -1.89 -26.14 -0.34
CA SER A 195 -0.49 -25.79 -0.50
C SER A 195 -0.35 -24.48 -1.28
N VAL A 196 0.60 -23.65 -0.86
CA VAL A 196 1.01 -22.44 -1.59
C VAL A 196 2.32 -22.76 -2.28
N VAL A 197 2.31 -22.83 -3.61
CA VAL A 197 3.48 -23.21 -4.41
C VAL A 197 4.08 -21.97 -5.03
N THR A 198 5.36 -21.72 -4.76
CA THR A 198 6.13 -20.65 -5.39
C THR A 198 7.36 -21.25 -6.06
N SER A 199 7.46 -21.11 -7.37
CA SER A 199 8.65 -21.51 -8.13
C SER A 199 9.42 -20.27 -8.54
N VAL A 200 10.72 -20.28 -8.25
CA VAL A 200 11.65 -19.21 -8.57
C VAL A 200 12.62 -19.74 -9.62
N VAL A 201 12.87 -18.96 -10.67
CA VAL A 201 13.90 -19.21 -11.68
C VAL A 201 15.12 -18.36 -11.34
N GLY A 202 16.29 -18.72 -11.90
CA GLY A 202 17.55 -18.00 -11.72
C GLY A 202 17.38 -16.47 -11.78
N GLU A 203 18.16 -15.75 -10.97
CA GLU A 203 18.03 -14.31 -10.65
C GLU A 203 16.92 -13.95 -9.65
N GLY A 204 16.29 -14.94 -8.98
CA GLY A 204 15.27 -14.65 -7.97
C GLY A 204 13.89 -14.26 -8.55
N LYS A 205 13.71 -14.39 -9.86
CA LYS A 205 12.45 -14.10 -10.54
C LYS A 205 11.44 -15.22 -10.30
N ILE A 206 10.29 -14.87 -9.75
CA ILE A 206 9.20 -15.81 -9.53
C ILE A 206 8.59 -16.20 -10.88
N ARG A 207 8.60 -17.50 -11.20
CA ARG A 207 8.02 -18.04 -12.43
C ARG A 207 6.54 -18.36 -12.27
N VAL A 208 6.18 -19.00 -11.16
CA VAL A 208 4.79 -19.32 -10.83
C VAL A 208 4.54 -19.17 -9.34
N HIS A 209 3.38 -18.63 -9.00
CA HIS A 209 2.86 -18.58 -7.65
C HIS A 209 1.37 -18.93 -7.70
N TYR A 210 0.96 -19.98 -7.01
CA TYR A 210 -0.42 -20.46 -7.03
C TYR A 210 -0.80 -21.16 -5.74
N VAL A 211 -2.11 -21.24 -5.49
CA VAL A 211 -2.68 -22.03 -4.41
C VAL A 211 -3.29 -23.30 -5.00
N ARG A 212 -3.10 -24.44 -4.33
CA ARG A 212 -3.70 -25.72 -4.73
C ARG A 212 -4.34 -26.38 -3.54
N ILE A 213 -5.54 -26.91 -3.77
CA ILE A 213 -6.32 -27.66 -2.78
C ILE A 213 -6.36 -29.12 -3.22
N ASN A 214 -5.89 -30.04 -2.37
CA ASN A 214 -5.73 -31.46 -2.67
C ASN A 214 -5.08 -31.67 -4.07
N ARG A 215 -5.71 -32.50 -4.91
CA ARG A 215 -5.29 -32.76 -6.29
C ARG A 215 -6.05 -31.92 -7.33
N TRP A 216 -6.89 -30.98 -6.91
CA TRP A 216 -7.66 -30.12 -7.81
C TRP A 216 -6.75 -29.18 -8.62
N PRO A 217 -7.27 -28.58 -9.72
CA PRO A 217 -6.50 -27.66 -10.52
C PRO A 217 -5.97 -26.47 -9.71
N ARG A 218 -4.77 -26.01 -10.05
CA ARG A 218 -4.18 -24.82 -9.44
C ARG A 218 -5.09 -23.60 -9.59
N MET A 219 -5.14 -22.76 -8.57
CA MET A 219 -5.82 -21.47 -8.60
C MET A 219 -4.81 -20.35 -8.80
N PHE A 220 -5.16 -19.42 -9.66
CA PHE A 220 -4.47 -18.14 -9.75
C PHE A 220 -5.05 -17.20 -8.73
N VAL A 221 -4.20 -16.31 -8.20
CA VAL A 221 -4.56 -15.41 -7.13
C VAL A 221 -4.41 -13.99 -7.62
N SER A 222 -5.41 -13.16 -7.34
CA SER A 222 -5.43 -11.74 -7.63
C SER A 222 -5.84 -10.95 -6.40
N ARG A 223 -5.40 -9.69 -6.37
CA ARG A 223 -5.80 -8.74 -5.37
C ARG A 223 -6.61 -7.61 -6.01
N ASN A 224 -7.75 -7.32 -5.41
CA ASN A 224 -8.68 -6.32 -5.90
C ASN A 224 -8.33 -4.92 -5.40
N GLN A 225 -8.95 -3.89 -6.01
CA GLN A 225 -8.71 -2.49 -5.65
C GLN A 225 -9.17 -2.14 -4.23
N ASP A 226 -10.19 -2.85 -3.73
CA ASP A 226 -10.67 -2.78 -2.36
C ASP A 226 -9.78 -3.58 -1.38
N TRP A 227 -8.67 -4.16 -1.84
CA TRP A 227 -7.76 -5.00 -1.09
C TRP A 227 -8.31 -6.38 -0.69
N SER A 228 -9.46 -6.79 -1.23
CA SER A 228 -9.91 -8.18 -1.17
C SER A 228 -9.02 -9.09 -2.01
N TRP A 229 -8.97 -10.36 -1.63
CA TRP A 229 -8.31 -11.42 -2.38
C TRP A 229 -9.32 -12.26 -3.13
N GLU A 230 -8.96 -12.63 -4.35
CA GLU A 230 -9.67 -13.62 -5.13
C GLU A 230 -8.70 -14.73 -5.54
N MET A 231 -9.14 -15.98 -5.44
CA MET A 231 -8.43 -17.11 -6.03
C MET A 231 -9.37 -17.97 -6.85
N SER A 232 -9.05 -18.15 -8.12
CA SER A 232 -9.95 -18.81 -9.06
C SER A 232 -9.21 -19.68 -10.06
N ASN A 233 -9.94 -20.65 -10.62
CA ASN A 233 -9.55 -21.42 -11.79
C ASN A 233 -10.78 -21.60 -12.70
N CYS A 234 -10.69 -22.45 -13.71
CA CYS A 234 -11.83 -22.66 -14.62
C CYS A 234 -13.06 -23.30 -13.93
N LEU A 235 -12.90 -24.02 -12.83
CA LEU A 235 -13.96 -24.77 -12.18
C LEU A 235 -14.60 -24.06 -11.00
N TYR A 236 -13.84 -23.28 -10.23
CA TYR A 236 -14.34 -22.67 -9.00
C TYR A 236 -13.57 -21.40 -8.63
N CYS A 237 -14.18 -20.62 -7.76
CA CYS A 237 -13.68 -19.35 -7.27
C CYS A 237 -13.79 -19.29 -5.75
N TYR A 238 -12.84 -18.59 -5.14
CA TYR A 238 -12.93 -18.15 -3.77
C TYR A 238 -12.70 -16.65 -3.68
N THR A 239 -13.47 -15.99 -2.83
CA THR A 239 -13.35 -14.56 -2.53
C THR A 239 -13.21 -14.35 -1.03
N SER A 240 -12.27 -13.51 -0.61
CA SER A 240 -12.07 -13.23 0.81
C SER A 240 -13.23 -12.39 1.35
N VAL A 241 -13.74 -12.76 2.52
CA VAL A 241 -14.89 -12.11 3.15
C VAL A 241 -14.40 -11.02 4.10
N PRO A 242 -14.81 -9.76 3.92
CA PRO A 242 -14.49 -8.68 4.86
C PRO A 242 -14.97 -9.01 6.27
N ASP A 243 -14.15 -8.69 7.28
CA ASP A 243 -14.36 -9.11 8.67
C ASP A 243 -14.40 -7.92 9.65
N ALA A 244 -14.99 -6.79 9.24
CA ALA A 244 -15.05 -5.55 10.02
C ALA A 244 -15.82 -5.70 11.35
N ASP A 245 -16.72 -6.66 11.41
CA ASP A 245 -17.55 -7.01 12.55
C ASP A 245 -16.81 -7.86 13.59
N LYS A 246 -15.66 -8.45 13.23
CA LYS A 246 -14.87 -9.29 14.15
C LYS A 246 -13.94 -8.44 15.00
N LYS A 247 -13.83 -8.80 16.28
CA LYS A 247 -12.86 -8.20 17.19
C LYS A 247 -11.44 -8.47 16.70
N GLY A 248 -10.70 -7.41 16.35
CA GLY A 248 -9.37 -7.53 15.74
C GLY A 248 -9.40 -7.96 14.27
N GLY A 249 -10.55 -7.83 13.60
CA GLY A 249 -10.70 -8.08 12.19
C GLY A 249 -9.91 -7.11 11.33
N THR A 250 -9.69 -7.50 10.08
CA THR A 250 -9.02 -6.68 9.07
C THR A 250 -9.99 -5.80 8.27
N GLY A 251 -11.30 -5.94 8.46
CA GLY A 251 -12.30 -5.25 7.65
C GLY A 251 -12.29 -3.73 7.76
N PRO A 252 -13.03 -3.05 6.86
CA PRO A 252 -13.03 -1.59 6.81
C PRO A 252 -13.43 -0.99 8.15
N LEU A 253 -12.78 0.11 8.54
CA LEU A 253 -13.27 0.96 9.61
C LEU A 253 -14.66 1.45 9.21
N ARG A 254 -15.71 0.92 9.85
CA ARG A 254 -17.03 1.55 9.76
C ARG A 254 -16.87 2.92 10.41
N SER A 255 -17.07 3.98 9.63
CA SER A 255 -17.21 5.32 10.19
C SER A 255 -18.22 5.24 11.34
N PRO A 256 -17.96 5.84 12.52
CA PRO A 256 -18.97 5.91 13.55
C PRO A 256 -20.17 6.65 12.94
N CYS A 257 -21.24 5.91 12.68
CA CYS A 257 -22.47 6.50 12.20
C CYS A 257 -22.86 7.61 13.18
N VAL A 258 -23.03 8.83 12.66
CA VAL A 258 -23.81 9.86 13.35
C VAL A 258 -25.12 9.20 13.71
N ASN A 259 -25.40 9.03 15.01
CA ASN A 259 -26.66 8.51 15.50
C ASN A 259 -27.78 9.46 15.09
N ILE A 260 -28.30 9.32 13.89
CA ILE A 260 -29.59 9.89 13.53
C ILE A 260 -30.60 8.95 14.19
N SER A 261 -30.96 9.29 15.43
CA SER A 261 -32.12 8.70 16.09
C SER A 261 -33.32 8.88 15.17
N PRO A 262 -34.07 7.82 14.83
CA PRO A 262 -35.31 7.99 14.10
C PRO A 262 -36.26 8.76 15.01
N GLN A 263 -36.52 10.02 14.67
CA GLN A 263 -37.62 10.74 15.28
C GLN A 263 -38.89 9.95 14.99
N THR A 264 -39.51 9.50 16.07
CA THR A 264 -40.82 8.90 16.13
C THR A 264 -41.83 9.84 15.48
N PHE A 265 -42.22 9.57 14.24
CA PHE A 265 -43.51 10.04 13.73
C PHE A 265 -44.60 9.18 14.37
N GLY A 266 -45.12 9.68 15.48
CA GLY A 266 -46.39 9.25 16.06
C GLY A 266 -47.56 9.78 15.22
N ARG A 267 -48.64 9.00 15.27
CA ARG A 267 -49.92 9.13 14.55
C ARG A 267 -50.58 10.49 14.64
#